data_AF-A0AA88PRC2-F1
#
_entry.id   AF-A0AA88PRC2-F1
#
_cell.length_a   1.000
_cell.length_b   1.000
_cell.length_c   1.000
_cell.angle_alpha   90.00
_cell.angle_beta   90.00
_cell.angle_gamma   90.00
#
_symmetry.space_group_name_H-M   'P 1'
#
loop_
_entity.id
_entity.type
_entity.pdbx_description
1 polymer ?
#
loop_
_entity_poly.entity_id
_entity_poly.type
_entity_poly.pdbx_seq_one_letter_code
_entity_poly.pdbx_strand_id
1 'polypeptide(L)'
;MEDVPKYYYRDDGMKVWEAIHCFVSTVVKIYYDSDEAVQKDVEIQGFVKDVASFGMNSTDNFPKSLESREQLVEYLTVVIFTASAQHAAVNFGQFDWYGWIPNSPSTMRMPPPQQKDQVDLKYIMESLPDGECSSKAVETVWALTRLFLGMYPDMYFTEQPAKEAIKAFQHKLEEVTNTIKNRNEELTLPYCYLSPDKIPNSVAI
;
A
#
# COMPACT_ATOMS: atom_id res chain seq x y z
N MET A 1 11.82 -3.70 14.24
CA MET A 1 12.27 -2.73 13.21
C MET A 1 11.89 -1.28 13.58
N GLU A 2 11.40 -1.02 14.79
CA GLU A 2 10.87 0.30 15.19
C GLU A 2 11.96 1.37 15.28
N ASP A 3 13.17 1.02 15.72
CA ASP A 3 14.25 1.99 15.93
C ASP A 3 15.24 2.11 14.76
N VAL A 4 14.96 1.48 13.61
CA VAL A 4 15.88 1.52 12.46
C VAL A 4 15.88 2.92 11.84
N PRO A 5 17.00 3.64 11.77
CA PRO A 5 17.04 4.96 11.17
C PRO A 5 16.86 4.88 9.65
N LYS A 6 16.33 5.95 9.04
CA LYS A 6 16.14 6.10 7.58
C LYS A 6 15.26 5.01 6.94
N TYR A 7 14.31 4.47 7.70
CA TYR A 7 13.35 3.51 7.18
C TYR A 7 12.07 4.22 6.70
N TYR A 8 12.18 4.92 5.57
CA TYR A 8 11.14 5.86 5.12
C TYR A 8 9.80 5.20 4.77
N TYR A 9 9.80 3.96 4.28
CA TYR A 9 8.57 3.19 4.08
C TYR A 9 7.78 3.06 5.39
N ARG A 10 8.45 2.70 6.50
CA ARG A 10 7.82 2.63 7.83
C ARG A 10 7.36 4.02 8.26
N ASP A 11 8.26 5.01 8.19
CA ASP A 11 8.00 6.33 8.76
C ASP A 11 6.83 7.05 8.08
N ASP A 12 6.68 6.89 6.77
CA ASP A 12 5.58 7.46 6.00
C ASP A 12 4.34 6.58 6.11
N GLY A 13 4.51 5.26 6.03
CA GLY A 13 3.42 4.29 6.13
C GLY A 13 2.66 4.42 7.43
N MET A 14 3.36 4.62 8.55
CA MET A 14 2.73 4.87 9.85
C MET A 14 1.91 6.16 9.88
N LYS A 15 2.40 7.25 9.28
CA LYS A 15 1.65 8.52 9.21
C LYS A 15 0.39 8.40 8.36
N VAL A 16 0.48 7.71 7.23
CA VAL A 16 -0.67 7.45 6.36
C VAL A 16 -1.66 6.49 7.02
N TRP A 17 -1.17 5.44 7.68
CA TRP A 17 -1.98 4.51 8.47
C TRP A 17 -2.75 5.24 9.56
N GLU A 18 -2.08 6.07 10.37
CA GLU A 18 -2.71 6.86 11.43
C GLU A 18 -3.78 7.81 10.86
N ALA A 19 -3.51 8.47 9.73
CA ALA A 19 -4.48 9.35 9.08
C ALA A 19 -5.75 8.59 8.66
N ILE A 20 -5.59 7.41 8.03
CA ILE A 20 -6.70 6.54 7.63
C ILE A 20 -7.45 6.03 8.86
N HIS A 21 -6.73 5.54 9.87
CA HIS A 21 -7.32 5.03 11.10
C HIS A 21 -8.16 6.09 11.82
N CYS A 22 -7.65 7.33 11.93
CA CYS A 22 -8.40 8.45 12.50
C CYS A 22 -9.66 8.79 11.69
N PHE A 23 -9.55 8.79 10.36
CA PHE A 23 -10.69 9.02 9.47
C PHE A 23 -11.77 7.95 9.65
N VAL A 24 -11.40 6.68 9.56
CA VAL A 24 -12.30 5.53 9.73
C VAL A 24 -12.92 5.55 11.14
N SER A 25 -12.13 5.80 12.18
CA SER A 25 -12.64 5.92 13.56
C SER A 25 -13.71 7.00 13.69
N THR A 26 -13.51 8.14 13.03
CA THR A 26 -14.50 9.23 13.02
C THR A 26 -15.77 8.81 12.30
N VAL A 27 -15.66 8.18 11.13
CA VAL A 27 -16.81 7.70 10.35
C VAL A 27 -17.58 6.61 11.12
N VAL A 28 -16.90 5.61 11.66
CA VAL A 28 -17.53 4.55 12.45
C VAL A 28 -18.30 5.12 13.64
N LYS A 29 -17.76 6.13 14.33
CA LYS A 29 -18.46 6.80 15.45
C LYS A 29 -19.67 7.64 15.03
N ILE A 30 -19.77 8.05 13.76
CA ILE A 30 -20.95 8.74 13.25
C ILE A 30 -22.12 7.77 13.07
N TYR A 31 -21.84 6.53 12.67
CA TYR A 31 -22.87 5.55 12.30
C TYR A 31 -23.10 4.43 13.33
N TYR A 32 -22.15 4.19 14.24
CA TYR A 32 -22.24 3.17 15.29
C TYR A 32 -22.03 3.79 16.68
N ASP A 33 -23.12 3.87 17.44
CA ASP A 33 -23.12 4.44 18.79
C ASP A 33 -22.49 3.50 19.84
N SER A 34 -22.47 2.19 19.57
CA SER A 34 -21.94 1.18 20.49
C SER A 34 -21.41 -0.06 19.76
N ASP A 35 -20.74 -0.94 20.50
CA ASP A 35 -20.23 -2.22 20.00
C ASP A 35 -21.37 -3.18 19.65
N GLU A 36 -22.46 -3.14 20.42
CA GLU A 36 -23.66 -3.92 20.13
C GLU A 36 -24.31 -3.53 18.80
N ALA A 37 -24.14 -2.28 18.35
CA ALA A 37 -24.61 -1.87 17.02
C ALA A 37 -23.82 -2.58 15.91
N VAL A 38 -22.50 -2.75 16.07
CA VAL A 38 -21.65 -3.49 15.13
C VAL A 38 -21.99 -4.98 15.13
N GLN A 39 -22.20 -5.57 16.31
CA GLN A 39 -22.58 -6.99 16.45
C GLN A 39 -23.93 -7.31 15.80
N LYS A 40 -24.88 -6.37 15.86
CA LYS A 40 -26.25 -6.54 15.32
C LYS A 40 -26.36 -6.23 13.83
N ASP A 41 -25.35 -5.62 13.24
CA ASP A 41 -25.34 -5.29 11.82
C ASP A 41 -25.07 -6.56 11.00
N VAL A 42 -26.14 -7.17 10.47
CA VAL A 42 -26.04 -8.42 9.72
C VAL A 42 -25.27 -8.28 8.41
N GLU A 43 -25.20 -7.08 7.84
CA GLU A 43 -24.52 -6.82 6.57
C GLU A 43 -23.01 -6.76 6.78
N ILE A 44 -22.53 -6.05 7.82
CA ILE A 44 -21.09 -6.02 8.11
C ILE A 44 -20.57 -7.39 8.56
N GLN A 45 -21.35 -8.13 9.35
CA GLN A 45 -20.98 -9.49 9.74
C GLN A 45 -20.96 -10.44 8.53
N GLY A 46 -21.93 -10.29 7.62
CA GLY A 46 -21.95 -11.01 6.35
C GLY A 46 -20.72 -10.73 5.50
N PHE A 47 -20.37 -9.46 5.33
CA PHE A 47 -19.17 -9.05 4.59
C PHE A 47 -17.88 -9.66 5.16
N VAL A 48 -17.66 -9.54 6.47
CA VAL A 48 -16.45 -10.09 7.13
C VAL A 48 -16.40 -11.60 6.98
N LYS A 49 -17.54 -12.28 7.14
CA LYS A 49 -17.64 -13.72 6.97
C LYS A 49 -17.34 -14.17 5.54
N ASP A 50 -17.83 -13.45 4.53
CA ASP A 50 -17.55 -13.79 3.13
C ASP A 50 -16.05 -13.66 2.81
N VAL A 51 -15.41 -12.59 3.28
CA VAL A 51 -13.95 -12.44 3.14
C VAL A 51 -13.22 -13.57 3.86
N ALA A 52 -13.61 -13.90 5.10
CA ALA A 52 -12.99 -14.97 5.86
C ALA A 52 -13.17 -16.35 5.20
N SER A 53 -14.39 -16.68 4.77
CA SER A 53 -14.73 -18.00 4.23
C SER A 53 -14.23 -18.21 2.81
N PHE A 54 -14.42 -17.24 1.92
CA PHE A 54 -14.13 -17.40 0.49
C PHE A 54 -12.82 -16.71 0.07
N GLY A 55 -12.52 -15.54 0.63
CA GLY A 55 -11.26 -14.83 0.35
C GLY A 55 -10.05 -15.50 1.02
N MET A 56 -10.20 -15.84 2.29
CA MET A 56 -9.12 -16.37 3.13
C MET A 56 -9.20 -17.89 3.36
N ASN A 57 -10.14 -18.60 2.71
CA ASN A 57 -10.33 -20.05 2.89
C ASN A 57 -10.46 -20.47 4.37
N SER A 58 -11.15 -19.67 5.18
CA SER A 58 -11.43 -19.92 6.60
C SER A 58 -10.19 -20.05 7.50
N THR A 59 -9.08 -19.37 7.19
CA THR A 59 -7.91 -19.32 8.07
C THR A 59 -8.25 -18.75 9.45
N ASP A 60 -7.62 -19.28 10.51
CA ASP A 60 -7.85 -18.78 11.89
C ASP A 60 -7.18 -17.43 12.18
N ASN A 61 -6.31 -16.95 11.28
CA ASN A 61 -5.62 -15.67 11.43
C ASN A 61 -6.42 -14.46 10.93
N PHE A 62 -7.65 -14.67 10.43
CA PHE A 62 -8.51 -13.61 9.91
C PHE A 62 -9.84 -13.60 10.69
N PRO A 63 -10.36 -12.43 11.09
CA PRO A 63 -11.58 -12.38 11.89
C PRO A 63 -12.77 -12.93 11.11
N LYS A 64 -13.59 -13.74 11.80
CA LYS A 64 -14.82 -14.35 11.26
C LYS A 64 -16.08 -13.54 11.60
N SER A 65 -15.96 -12.64 12.57
CA SER A 65 -16.95 -11.66 13.01
C SER A 65 -16.22 -10.45 13.61
N LEU A 66 -16.95 -9.34 13.80
CA LEU A 66 -16.47 -8.15 14.49
C LEU A 66 -17.36 -7.87 15.69
N GLU A 67 -16.76 -7.74 16.86
CA GLU A 67 -17.46 -7.62 18.14
C GLU A 67 -17.44 -6.20 18.71
N SER A 68 -16.63 -5.29 18.15
CA SER A 68 -16.52 -3.91 18.64
C SER A 68 -16.27 -2.91 17.52
N ARG A 69 -16.50 -1.62 17.82
CA ARG A 69 -16.18 -0.52 16.90
C ARG A 69 -14.69 -0.44 16.63
N GLU A 70 -13.84 -0.71 17.61
CA GLU A 70 -12.39 -0.73 17.44
C GLU A 70 -11.96 -1.79 16.43
N GLN A 71 -12.53 -3.00 16.50
CA GLN A 71 -12.26 -4.05 15.52
C GLN A 71 -12.73 -3.66 14.12
N LEU A 72 -13.90 -3.03 14.01
CA LEU A 72 -14.40 -2.51 12.72
C LEU A 72 -13.49 -1.42 12.15
N VAL A 73 -13.01 -0.51 13.00
CA VAL A 73 -12.10 0.56 12.60
C VAL A 73 -10.78 -0.01 12.09
N GLU A 74 -10.19 -0.96 12.83
CA GLU A 74 -8.94 -1.60 12.40
C GLU A 74 -9.14 -2.37 11.08
N TYR A 75 -10.22 -3.13 10.97
CA TYR A 75 -10.55 -3.90 9.77
C TYR A 75 -10.68 -3.00 8.53
N LEU A 76 -11.47 -1.93 8.62
CA LEU A 76 -11.65 -0.99 7.50
C LEU A 76 -10.37 -0.19 7.21
N THR A 77 -9.54 0.08 8.23
CA THR A 77 -8.22 0.69 8.04
C THR A 77 -7.32 -0.22 7.22
N VAL A 78 -7.27 -1.53 7.53
CA VAL A 78 -6.52 -2.52 6.73
C VAL A 78 -6.98 -2.51 5.28
N VAL A 79 -8.29 -2.55 5.03
CA VAL A 79 -8.86 -2.55 3.67
C VAL A 79 -8.42 -1.32 2.89
N ILE A 80 -8.65 -0.13 3.45
CA ILE A 80 -8.34 1.14 2.78
C ILE A 80 -6.83 1.29 2.57
N PHE A 81 -6.02 1.03 3.60
CA PHE A 81 -4.56 1.14 3.50
C PHE A 81 -3.99 0.17 2.47
N THR A 82 -4.47 -1.08 2.45
CA THR A 82 -3.99 -2.10 1.51
C THR A 82 -4.33 -1.74 0.07
N ALA A 83 -5.56 -1.26 -0.17
CA ALA A 83 -6.01 -0.88 -1.51
C ALA A 83 -5.34 0.40 -2.04
N SER A 84 -4.81 1.25 -1.16
CA SER A 84 -4.24 2.55 -1.51
C SER A 84 -2.72 2.60 -1.26
N ALA A 85 -2.32 2.96 -0.05
CA ALA A 85 -0.95 3.24 0.36
C ALA A 85 -0.01 2.04 0.14
N GLN A 86 -0.44 0.84 0.56
CA GLN A 86 0.38 -0.37 0.38
C GLN A 86 0.66 -0.63 -1.09
N HIS A 87 -0.39 -0.61 -1.91
CA HIS A 87 -0.27 -0.81 -3.36
C HIS A 87 0.65 0.24 -3.97
N ALA A 88 0.46 1.52 -3.65
CA ALA A 88 1.30 2.60 -4.16
C ALA A 88 2.78 2.41 -3.83
N ALA A 89 3.09 2.03 -2.59
CA ALA A 89 4.44 1.83 -2.10
C ALA A 89 5.21 0.70 -2.79
N VAL A 90 4.51 -0.38 -3.18
CA VAL A 90 5.14 -1.56 -3.81
C VAL A 90 5.03 -1.55 -5.34
N ASN A 91 4.15 -0.73 -5.91
CA ASN A 91 3.89 -0.72 -7.35
C ASN A 91 4.64 0.40 -8.07
N PHE A 92 4.54 1.66 -7.64
CA PHE A 92 4.98 2.79 -8.46
C PHE A 92 6.49 3.02 -8.48
N GLY A 93 7.25 2.34 -7.63
CA GLY A 93 8.72 2.31 -7.69
C GLY A 93 9.30 1.22 -8.60
N GLN A 94 8.47 0.36 -9.21
CA GLN A 94 8.98 -0.79 -9.97
C GLN A 94 9.88 -0.36 -11.13
N PHE A 95 9.53 0.66 -11.92
CA PHE A 95 10.39 1.09 -13.03
C PHE A 95 11.66 1.78 -12.55
N ASP A 96 11.57 2.60 -11.49
CA ASP A 96 12.72 3.30 -10.89
C ASP A 96 13.81 2.33 -10.42
N TRP A 97 13.41 1.18 -9.87
CA TRP A 97 14.34 0.19 -9.31
C TRP A 97 14.61 -1.00 -10.22
N TYR A 98 13.66 -1.43 -11.06
CA TYR A 98 13.78 -2.61 -11.91
C TYR A 98 14.10 -2.26 -13.37
N GLY A 99 14.06 -0.98 -13.74
CA GLY A 99 14.46 -0.50 -15.07
C GLY A 99 15.94 -0.76 -15.37
N TRP A 100 16.79 -0.85 -14.34
CA TRP A 100 18.16 -1.35 -14.46
C TRP A 100 18.20 -2.84 -14.09
N ILE A 101 18.12 -3.71 -15.10
CA ILE A 101 18.02 -5.17 -14.93
C ILE A 101 19.03 -5.77 -13.94
N PRO A 102 20.33 -5.39 -13.92
CA PRO A 102 21.27 -5.95 -12.95
C PRO A 102 20.90 -5.66 -11.47
N ASN A 103 20.11 -4.62 -11.18
CA ASN A 103 19.64 -4.33 -9.82
C ASN A 103 18.53 -5.29 -9.37
N SER A 104 17.70 -5.78 -10.29
CA SER A 104 16.60 -6.70 -9.99
C SER A 104 16.31 -7.62 -11.17
N PRO A 105 17.16 -8.64 -11.42
CA PRO A 105 16.96 -9.56 -12.54
C PRO A 105 15.71 -10.40 -12.32
N SER A 106 14.84 -10.48 -13.33
CA SER A 106 13.60 -11.26 -13.28
C SER A 106 13.83 -12.78 -13.30
N THR A 107 15.01 -13.22 -13.74
CA THR A 107 15.42 -14.62 -13.78
C THR A 107 16.95 -14.73 -13.81
N MET A 108 17.45 -15.93 -13.54
CA MET A 108 18.86 -16.30 -13.65
C MET A 108 18.99 -17.53 -14.56
N ARG A 109 19.82 -17.45 -15.60
CA ARG A 109 20.01 -18.51 -16.60
C ARG A 109 21.06 -19.56 -16.20
N MET A 110 21.85 -19.26 -15.17
CA MET A 110 22.90 -20.14 -14.64
C MET A 110 22.64 -20.42 -13.15
N PRO A 111 23.07 -21.59 -12.63
CA PRO A 111 22.96 -21.87 -11.20
C PRO A 111 23.87 -20.94 -10.38
N PRO A 112 23.61 -20.75 -9.08
CA PRO A 112 24.51 -20.00 -8.21
C PRO A 112 25.95 -20.59 -8.22
N PRO A 113 26.99 -19.75 -8.17
CA PRO A 113 28.38 -20.21 -8.17
C PRO A 113 28.65 -21.10 -6.94
N GLN A 114 29.34 -22.22 -7.18
CA GLN A 114 29.60 -23.23 -6.14
C GLN A 114 30.94 -23.01 -5.42
N GLN A 115 31.81 -22.19 -5.98
CA GLN A 115 33.13 -21.87 -5.42
C GLN A 115 33.42 -20.38 -5.55
N LYS A 116 34.25 -19.87 -4.66
CA LYS A 116 34.76 -18.49 -4.74
C LYS A 116 35.67 -18.34 -5.97
N ASP A 117 35.85 -17.10 -6.43
CA ASP A 117 36.80 -16.72 -7.49
C ASP A 117 36.55 -17.33 -8.89
N GLN A 118 35.36 -17.91 -9.12
CA GLN A 118 34.94 -18.43 -10.44
C GLN A 118 34.09 -17.46 -11.25
N VAL A 119 33.69 -16.32 -10.67
CA VAL A 119 32.75 -15.38 -11.29
C VAL A 119 33.54 -14.24 -11.94
N ASP A 120 33.50 -14.17 -13.26
CA ASP A 120 33.95 -13.02 -14.05
C ASP A 120 32.75 -12.27 -14.66
N LEU A 121 33.01 -11.17 -15.36
CA LEU A 121 31.95 -10.39 -16.00
C LEU A 121 31.17 -11.23 -17.02
N LYS A 122 31.83 -12.13 -17.74
CA LYS A 122 31.19 -12.99 -18.73
C LYS A 122 30.16 -13.91 -18.06
N TYR A 123 30.54 -14.56 -16.96
CA TYR A 123 29.64 -15.39 -16.17
C TYR A 123 28.43 -14.60 -15.67
N ILE A 124 28.62 -13.36 -15.19
CA ILE A 124 27.51 -12.48 -14.78
C ILE A 124 26.57 -12.22 -15.95
N MET A 125 27.10 -11.82 -17.11
CA MET A 125 26.28 -11.52 -18.29
C MET A 125 25.56 -12.76 -18.84
N GLU A 126 26.16 -13.95 -18.74
CA GLU A 126 25.54 -15.23 -19.09
C GLU A 126 24.47 -15.65 -18.06
N SER A 127 24.61 -15.25 -16.80
CA SER A 127 23.66 -15.53 -15.72
C SER A 127 22.44 -14.61 -15.76
N LEU A 128 22.62 -13.33 -16.08
CA LEU A 128 21.53 -12.35 -16.20
C LEU A 128 20.55 -12.73 -17.31
N PRO A 129 19.30 -12.21 -17.29
CA PRO A 129 18.34 -12.44 -18.37
C PRO A 129 18.90 -12.06 -19.75
N ASP A 130 18.47 -12.77 -20.80
CA ASP A 130 18.79 -12.36 -22.18
C ASP A 130 18.04 -11.08 -22.59
N GLY A 131 18.30 -10.61 -23.81
CA GLY A 131 17.72 -9.36 -24.31
C GLY A 131 16.19 -9.39 -24.41
N GLU A 132 15.61 -10.53 -24.79
CA GLU A 132 14.15 -10.66 -24.93
C GLU A 132 13.47 -10.64 -23.56
N CYS A 133 13.98 -11.44 -22.61
CA CYS A 133 13.49 -11.47 -21.23
C CYS A 133 13.65 -10.11 -20.55
N SER A 134 14.80 -9.46 -20.75
CA SER A 134 15.08 -8.11 -20.22
C SER A 134 14.08 -7.09 -20.77
N SER A 135 13.85 -7.08 -22.10
CA SER A 135 12.91 -6.15 -22.74
C SER A 135 11.50 -6.32 -22.19
N LYS A 136 11.01 -7.56 -22.09
CA LYS A 136 9.67 -7.85 -21.55
C LYS A 136 9.53 -7.41 -20.09
N ALA A 137 10.56 -7.65 -19.27
CA ALA A 137 10.57 -7.25 -17.87
C ALA A 137 10.48 -5.72 -17.74
N VAL A 138 11.33 -4.98 -18.46
CA VAL A 138 11.32 -3.50 -18.46
C VAL A 138 10.00 -2.94 -18.96
N GLU A 139 9.46 -3.47 -20.07
CA GLU A 139 8.16 -3.05 -20.61
C GLU A 139 7.03 -3.27 -19.60
N THR A 140 7.03 -4.42 -18.92
CA THR A 140 6.02 -4.74 -17.90
C THR A 140 6.06 -3.77 -16.73
N VAL A 141 7.24 -3.55 -16.12
CA VAL A 141 7.36 -2.65 -14.96
C VAL A 141 7.13 -1.19 -15.36
N TRP A 142 7.48 -0.81 -16.59
CA TRP A 142 7.12 0.50 -17.14
C TRP A 142 5.60 0.65 -17.28
N ALA A 143 4.89 -0.36 -17.79
CA ALA A 143 3.44 -0.32 -17.94
C ALA A 143 2.71 -0.23 -16.58
N LEU A 144 3.12 -1.03 -15.60
CA LEU A 144 2.50 -1.09 -14.26
C LEU A 144 2.72 0.18 -13.44
N THR A 145 3.77 0.95 -13.71
CA THR A 145 4.09 2.18 -12.97
C THR A 145 3.43 3.43 -13.54
N ARG A 146 2.66 3.33 -14.63
CA ARG A 146 1.93 4.47 -15.19
C ARG A 146 0.76 4.83 -14.29
N LEU A 147 0.81 6.02 -13.69
CA LEU A 147 -0.34 6.61 -13.04
C LEU A 147 -1.38 7.01 -14.09
N PHE A 148 -2.44 6.21 -14.23
CA PHE A 148 -3.70 6.74 -14.71
C PHE A 148 -4.35 7.51 -13.55
N LEU A 149 -4.51 8.82 -13.72
CA LEU A 149 -5.06 9.70 -12.69
C LEU A 149 -6.56 9.41 -12.52
N GLY A 150 -6.89 8.53 -11.57
CA GLY A 150 -8.25 8.24 -11.13
C GLY A 150 -8.72 9.29 -10.13
N MET A 151 -9.20 10.43 -10.61
CA MET A 151 -10.04 11.30 -9.79
C MET A 151 -11.39 10.62 -9.62
N TYR A 152 -11.71 10.19 -8.41
CA TYR A 152 -13.03 9.66 -8.06
C TYR A 152 -13.79 10.73 -7.27
N PRO A 153 -14.43 11.71 -7.95
CA PRO A 153 -15.15 12.82 -7.30
C PRO A 153 -16.48 12.39 -6.66
N ASP A 154 -16.81 11.10 -6.69
CA ASP A 154 -18.09 10.58 -6.26
C ASP A 154 -18.28 10.78 -4.76
N MET A 155 -19.12 11.75 -4.41
CA MET A 155 -19.51 12.02 -3.04
C MET A 155 -20.73 11.18 -2.68
N TYR A 156 -20.48 9.96 -2.20
CA TYR A 156 -21.55 9.09 -1.66
C TYR A 156 -22.07 9.60 -0.31
N PHE A 157 -21.20 10.17 0.52
CA PHE A 157 -21.61 10.81 1.78
C PHE A 157 -22.25 12.17 1.51
N THR A 158 -23.49 12.33 1.94
CA THR A 158 -24.25 13.57 1.76
C THR A 158 -24.38 14.36 3.07
N GLU A 159 -24.26 13.65 4.19
CA GLU A 159 -24.43 14.18 5.54
C GLU A 159 -23.23 15.05 5.97
N GLN A 160 -23.55 16.08 6.75
CA GLN A 160 -22.55 17.06 7.19
C GLN A 160 -21.43 16.47 8.06
N PRO A 161 -21.70 15.59 9.06
CA PRO A 161 -20.65 15.01 9.89
C PRO A 161 -19.63 14.20 9.07
N ALA A 162 -20.09 13.41 8.09
CA ALA A 162 -19.22 12.62 7.22
C ALA A 162 -18.36 13.51 6.30
N LYS A 163 -18.95 14.59 5.76
CA LYS A 163 -18.20 15.58 4.96
C LYS A 163 -17.13 16.30 5.78
N GLU A 164 -17.39 16.60 7.05
CA GLU A 164 -16.40 17.19 7.95
C GLU A 164 -15.26 16.21 8.26
N ALA A 165 -15.57 14.93 8.47
CA ALA A 165 -14.55 13.89 8.63
C ALA A 165 -13.64 13.76 7.40
N ILE A 166 -14.21 13.82 6.19
CA ILE A 166 -13.45 13.80 4.92
C ILE A 166 -12.51 15.03 4.82
N LYS A 167 -13.00 16.23 5.15
CA LYS A 167 -12.16 17.44 5.13
C LYS A 167 -11.01 17.35 6.13
N ALA A 168 -11.26 16.87 7.34
CA ALA A 168 -10.22 16.66 8.34
C ALA A 168 -9.18 15.64 7.87
N PHE A 169 -9.62 14.56 7.23
CA PHE A 169 -8.72 13.57 6.63
C PHE A 169 -7.85 14.17 5.51
N GLN A 170 -8.44 14.94 4.59
CA GLN A 170 -7.72 15.62 3.52
C GLN A 170 -6.64 16.58 4.07
N HIS A 171 -6.99 17.37 5.09
CA HIS A 171 -6.03 18.24 5.77
C HIS A 171 -4.87 17.43 6.39
N LYS A 172 -5.18 16.29 7.00
CA LYS A 172 -4.15 15.43 7.59
C LYS A 172 -3.21 14.85 6.53
N LEU A 173 -3.74 14.43 5.38
CA LEU A 173 -2.92 13.97 4.25
C LEU A 173 -2.03 15.08 3.67
N GLU A 174 -2.50 16.33 3.67
CA GLU A 174 -1.69 17.48 3.25
C GLU A 174 -0.51 17.73 4.22
N GLU A 175 -0.74 17.66 5.54
CA GLU A 175 0.33 17.72 6.55
C GLU A 175 1.40 16.63 6.33
N VAL A 176 0.96 15.40 6.06
CA VAL A 176 1.87 14.27 5.79
C VAL A 176 2.65 14.50 4.50
N THR A 177 1.99 14.99 3.45
CA THR A 177 2.63 15.35 2.18
C THR A 177 3.74 16.39 2.39
N ASN A 178 3.46 17.45 3.14
CA ASN A 178 4.43 18.51 3.42
C ASN A 178 5.60 17.99 4.27
N THR A 179 5.32 17.12 5.24
CA THR A 179 6.36 16.46 6.04
C THR A 179 7.31 15.63 5.18
N ILE A 180 6.76 14.83 4.24
CA ILE A 180 7.54 14.00 3.32
C ILE A 180 8.35 14.86 2.36
N LYS A 181 7.77 15.94 1.81
CA LYS A 181 8.46 16.89 0.92
C LYS A 181 9.66 17.52 1.61
N ASN A 182 9.46 18.12 2.79
CA ASN A 182 10.54 18.76 3.56
C ASN A 182 11.67 17.77 3.87
N ARG A 183 11.35 16.56 4.33
CA ARG A 183 12.37 15.54 4.62
C ARG A 183 13.11 15.08 3.37
N ASN A 184 12.46 15.03 2.21
CA ASN A 184 13.07 14.60 0.96
C ASN A 184 14.03 15.65 0.36
N GLU A 185 13.90 16.93 0.71
CA GLU A 185 14.84 18.00 0.25
C GLU A 185 16.28 17.75 0.74
N GLU A 186 16.43 17.07 1.88
CA GLU A 186 17.73 16.74 2.47
C GLU A 186 18.32 15.41 1.97
N LEU A 187 17.61 14.65 1.12
CA LEU A 187 18.01 13.32 0.68
C LEU A 187 18.58 13.32 -0.73
N THR A 188 19.70 12.61 -0.91
CA THR A 188 20.26 12.33 -2.24
C THR A 188 19.32 11.48 -3.10
N LEU A 189 18.60 10.55 -2.48
CA LEU A 189 17.58 9.74 -3.13
C LEU A 189 16.26 9.86 -2.34
N PRO A 190 15.33 10.71 -2.81
CA PRO A 190 14.03 10.90 -2.18
C PRO A 190 13.21 9.61 -2.14
N TYR A 191 12.44 9.42 -1.06
CA TYR A 191 11.42 8.38 -1.00
C TYR A 191 10.05 9.04 -1.06
N CYS A 192 9.32 8.84 -2.17
CA CYS A 192 8.07 9.57 -2.44
C CYS A 192 6.85 8.67 -2.70
N TYR A 193 7.01 7.34 -2.65
CA TYR A 193 5.94 6.40 -3.03
C TYR A 193 4.75 6.40 -2.06
N LEU A 194 4.95 6.85 -0.82
CA LEU A 194 3.90 7.04 0.19
C LEU A 194 3.53 8.51 0.42
N SER A 195 3.93 9.42 -0.47
CA SER A 195 3.43 10.80 -0.44
C SER A 195 1.95 10.79 -0.82
N PRO A 196 1.03 11.30 0.01
CA PRO A 196 -0.41 11.21 -0.26
C PRO A 196 -0.87 11.79 -1.61
N ASP A 197 -0.18 12.80 -2.13
CA ASP A 197 -0.42 13.35 -3.48
C ASP A 197 -0.04 12.40 -4.63
N LYS A 198 0.51 11.23 -4.33
CA LYS A 198 0.88 10.16 -5.28
C LYS A 198 0.21 8.82 -4.98
N ILE A 199 -0.63 8.73 -3.94
CA ILE A 199 -1.33 7.50 -3.57
C ILE A 199 -2.73 7.51 -4.22
N PRO A 200 -3.06 6.55 -5.10
CA PRO A 200 -4.42 6.37 -5.60
C PRO A 200 -5.35 5.82 -4.51
N ASN A 201 -6.65 6.04 -4.65
CA ASN A 201 -7.65 5.50 -3.71
C ASN A 201 -7.78 3.96 -3.75
N SER A 202 -7.39 3.32 -4.85
CA SER A 202 -7.60 1.89 -5.10
C SER A 202 -6.52 1.26 -5.98
N VAL A 203 -6.55 -0.07 -6.09
CA VAL A 203 -5.74 -0.85 -7.03
C VAL A 203 -6.44 -0.83 -8.40
N ALA A 204 -5.87 -0.11 -9.35
CA ALA A 204 -6.49 0.14 -10.66
C ALA A 204 -5.51 -0.02 -11.85
N ILE A 205 -4.33 -0.58 -11.60
CA ILE A 205 -3.31 -0.93 -12.60
C ILE A 205 -2.64 -2.24 -12.20
#